data_AF-A0A3N5LKH1-F1
#
_entry.id   AF-A0A3N5LKH1-F1
#
_cell.length_a   1.000
_cell.length_b   1.000
_cell.length_c   1.000
_cell.angle_alpha   90.00
_cell.angle_beta   90.00
_cell.angle_gamma   90.00
#
_symmetry.space_group_name_H-M   'P 1'
#
loop_
_entity.id
_entity.type
_entity.pdbx_description
1 polymer ?
#
loop_
_entity_poly.entity_id
_entity_poly.type
_entity_poly.pdbx_seq_one_letter_code
_entity_poly.pdbx_strand_id
1 'polypeptide(L)'
;TRVVVALIGIAVLVAAVAAFALLLRSERLARAIGRGLGAVVNWLRRMVRRQPIGDWEDRSARFRSETIGLLRHRWISLTVFSLISHLSLYLVLLATLRNVGVSQDELSWIAVLAAFSVVRLISALPITPGGVGVVELGYAAAMTIGLDEATKAQVVAAILVFRAITYLLPIPLGAASYLVWRGNRSWRLSREDRFSMAGGAYGLEPEPA
;
A
#
# COMPACT_ATOMS: atom_id res chain seq x y z
N THR A 1 -1.66 -36.93 11.52
CA THR A 1 -1.51 -35.50 11.89
C THR A 1 -1.25 -34.59 10.69
N ARG A 2 -0.29 -34.87 9.79
CA ARG A 2 0.00 -34.02 8.60
C ARG A 2 -1.21 -33.75 7.68
N VAL A 3 -2.08 -34.75 7.47
CA VAL A 3 -3.31 -34.61 6.66
C VAL A 3 -4.34 -33.68 7.31
N VAL A 4 -4.46 -33.71 8.63
CA VAL A 4 -5.40 -32.84 9.37
C VAL A 4 -4.94 -31.38 9.30
N VAL A 5 -3.63 -31.13 9.42
CA VAL A 5 -3.04 -29.79 9.26
C VAL A 5 -3.24 -29.26 7.84
N ALA A 6 -3.08 -30.11 6.82
CA ALA A 6 -3.35 -29.73 5.43
C ALA A 6 -4.82 -29.38 5.19
N LEU A 7 -5.75 -30.17 5.74
CA LEU A 7 -7.19 -29.92 5.63
C LEU A 7 -7.61 -28.62 6.35
N ILE A 8 -7.04 -28.34 7.52
CA ILE A 8 -7.27 -27.07 8.24
C ILE A 8 -6.73 -25.89 7.42
N GLY A 9 -5.53 -26.00 6.85
CA GLY A 9 -4.95 -24.97 6.00
C GLY A 9 -5.80 -24.69 4.76
N ILE A 10 -6.30 -25.73 4.09
CA ILE A 10 -7.21 -25.62 2.95
C ILE A 10 -8.53 -24.97 3.36
N ALA A 11 -9.11 -25.37 4.50
CA ALA A 11 -10.35 -24.79 5.00
C ALA A 11 -10.21 -23.30 5.32
N VAL A 12 -9.10 -22.89 5.94
CA VAL A 12 -8.79 -21.49 6.23
C VAL A 12 -8.58 -20.69 4.94
N LEU A 13 -7.87 -21.26 3.95
CA LEU A 13 -7.67 -20.63 2.65
C LEU A 13 -8.99 -20.44 1.90
N VAL A 14 -9.83 -21.47 1.84
CA VAL A 14 -11.15 -21.42 1.22
C VAL A 14 -12.05 -20.41 1.93
N ALA A 15 -12.03 -20.38 3.26
CA ALA A 15 -12.77 -19.38 4.05
C ALA A 15 -12.28 -17.95 3.79
N ALA A 16 -10.97 -17.74 3.68
CA ALA A 16 -10.39 -16.44 3.37
C ALA A 16 -10.73 -15.97 1.95
N VAL A 17 -10.64 -16.87 0.97
CA VAL A 17 -11.01 -16.60 -0.44
C VAL A 17 -12.51 -16.34 -0.55
N ALA A 18 -13.35 -17.12 0.13
CA ALA A 18 -14.79 -16.91 0.17
C ALA A 18 -15.14 -15.59 0.85
N ALA A 19 -14.53 -15.28 1.99
CA ALA A 19 -14.72 -14.02 2.69
C ALA A 19 -14.30 -12.82 1.82
N PHE A 20 -13.16 -12.92 1.13
CA PHE A 20 -12.68 -11.92 0.18
C PHE A 20 -13.62 -11.76 -1.02
N ALA A 21 -14.12 -12.86 -1.59
CA ALA A 21 -15.10 -12.86 -2.67
C ALA A 21 -16.44 -12.25 -2.23
N LEU A 22 -16.93 -12.57 -1.03
CA LEU A 22 -18.12 -11.99 -0.42
C LEU A 22 -17.96 -10.49 -0.12
N LEU A 23 -16.76 -10.08 0.34
CA LEU A 23 -16.38 -8.68 0.51
C LEU A 23 -16.41 -7.92 -0.82
N LEU A 24 -15.84 -8.48 -1.88
CA LEU A 24 -15.86 -7.92 -3.23
C LEU A 24 -17.26 -7.88 -3.83
N ARG A 25 -18.16 -8.79 -3.42
CA ARG A 25 -19.54 -8.85 -3.92
C ARG A 25 -20.50 -7.86 -3.26
N SER A 26 -20.13 -7.22 -2.15
CA SER A 26 -21.05 -6.38 -1.39
C SER A 26 -20.81 -4.88 -1.63
N GLU A 27 -21.52 -4.32 -2.61
CA GLU A 27 -21.65 -2.87 -2.80
C GLU A 27 -22.13 -2.14 -1.53
N ARG A 28 -22.78 -2.86 -0.61
CA ARG A 28 -23.30 -2.35 0.66
C ARG A 28 -22.19 -2.16 1.70
N LEU A 29 -21.18 -3.04 1.74
CA LEU A 29 -20.01 -2.91 2.61
C LEU A 29 -19.08 -1.78 2.16
N ALA A 30 -18.90 -1.60 0.85
CA ALA A 30 -18.17 -0.45 0.30
C ALA A 30 -18.80 0.90 0.70
N ARG A 31 -20.14 0.97 0.72
CA ARG A 31 -20.89 2.15 1.18
C ARG A 31 -20.86 2.35 2.69
N ALA A 32 -20.74 1.30 3.50
CA ALA A 32 -20.63 1.39 4.95
C ALA A 32 -19.21 1.81 5.38
N ILE A 33 -18.19 1.18 4.79
CA ILE A 33 -16.77 1.51 5.01
C ILE A 33 -16.46 2.91 4.49
N GLY A 34 -17.01 3.31 3.33
CA GLY A 34 -16.87 4.68 2.81
C GLY A 34 -17.49 5.75 3.72
N ARG A 35 -18.59 5.43 4.43
CA ARG A 35 -19.19 6.33 5.43
C ARG A 35 -18.36 6.38 6.72
N GLY A 36 -17.85 5.24 7.18
CA GLY A 36 -16.98 5.15 8.35
C GLY A 36 -15.64 5.88 8.16
N LEU A 37 -14.97 5.64 7.03
CA LEU A 37 -13.74 6.35 6.65
C LEU A 37 -14.01 7.85 6.44
N GLY A 38 -15.16 8.22 5.87
CA GLY A 38 -15.58 9.62 5.77
C GLY A 38 -15.72 10.29 7.14
N ALA A 39 -16.27 9.58 8.13
CA ALA A 39 -16.40 10.08 9.50
C ALA A 39 -15.04 10.17 10.21
N VAL A 40 -14.16 9.18 10.05
CA VAL A 40 -12.80 9.17 10.63
C VAL A 40 -11.93 10.26 10.01
N VAL A 41 -12.00 10.47 8.69
CA VAL A 41 -11.31 11.57 8.02
C VAL A 41 -11.85 12.93 8.47
N ASN A 42 -13.17 13.09 8.63
CA ASN A 42 -13.73 14.32 9.19
C ASN A 42 -13.35 14.53 10.65
N TRP A 43 -13.26 13.47 11.44
CA TRP A 43 -12.84 13.50 12.83
C TRP A 43 -11.36 13.88 12.96
N LEU A 44 -10.47 13.25 12.17
CA LEU A 44 -9.06 13.62 12.07
C LEU A 44 -8.87 15.06 11.57
N ARG A 45 -9.67 15.51 10.60
CA ARG A 45 -9.63 16.90 10.10
C ARG A 45 -10.08 17.91 11.15
N ARG A 46 -11.07 17.58 11.98
CA ARG A 46 -11.47 18.40 13.14
C ARG A 46 -10.36 18.44 14.19
N MET A 47 -9.63 17.33 14.38
CA MET A 47 -8.52 17.25 15.33
C MET A 47 -7.31 18.10 14.90
N VAL A 48 -7.10 18.30 13.60
CA VAL A 48 -5.95 19.04 13.05
C VAL A 48 -6.21 20.55 12.88
N ARG A 49 -7.37 21.08 13.32
CA ARG A 49 -7.64 22.55 13.46
C ARG A 49 -7.13 23.44 12.31
N ARG A 50 -7.30 23.02 11.04
CA ARG A 50 -7.00 23.90 9.89
C ARG A 50 -8.20 24.79 9.56
N GLN A 51 -7.95 26.10 9.49
CA GLN A 51 -8.97 27.12 9.26
C GLN A 51 -9.66 26.98 7.88
N PRO A 52 -10.93 27.43 7.77
CA PRO A 52 -11.76 27.20 6.60
C PRO A 52 -11.44 28.18 5.48
N ILE A 53 -11.28 27.69 4.26
CA ILE A 53 -11.46 28.50 3.05
C ILE A 53 -12.67 27.89 2.33
N GLY A 54 -13.69 28.72 2.14
CA GLY A 54 -14.96 28.37 1.50
C GLY A 54 -14.79 27.81 0.08
N ASP A 55 -15.87 27.24 -0.43
CA ASP A 55 -16.04 26.64 -1.78
C ASP A 55 -15.45 25.26 -2.04
N TRP A 56 -15.78 24.29 -1.18
CA TRP A 56 -15.58 22.85 -1.44
C TRP A 56 -16.87 22.05 -1.68
N GLU A 57 -18.05 22.65 -1.53
CA GLU A 57 -19.32 21.94 -1.70
C GLU A 57 -19.55 21.54 -3.16
N ASP A 58 -19.28 22.44 -4.12
CA ASP A 58 -19.39 22.14 -5.55
C ASP A 58 -18.25 21.27 -6.11
N ARG A 59 -17.04 21.40 -5.55
CA ARG A 59 -15.86 20.65 -6.04
C ARG A 59 -15.88 19.18 -5.59
N SER A 60 -16.53 18.89 -4.46
CA SER A 60 -16.69 17.53 -3.92
C SER A 60 -17.73 16.70 -4.68
N ALA A 61 -18.75 17.33 -5.28
CA ALA A 61 -19.76 16.65 -6.08
C ALA A 61 -19.20 16.12 -7.42
N ARG A 62 -18.30 16.88 -8.09
CA ARG A 62 -17.63 16.45 -9.33
C ARG A 62 -16.60 15.33 -9.13
N PHE A 63 -15.83 15.37 -8.04
CA PHE A 63 -14.86 14.31 -7.73
C PHE A 63 -15.55 12.96 -7.43
N ARG A 64 -16.80 13.02 -6.94
CA ARG A 64 -17.61 11.85 -6.59
C ARG A 64 -18.15 11.12 -7.82
N SER A 65 -18.58 11.82 -8.86
CA SER A 65 -19.09 11.19 -10.08
C SER A 65 -17.98 10.56 -10.94
N GLU A 66 -16.81 11.18 -11.01
CA GLU A 66 -15.66 10.66 -11.77
C GLU A 66 -15.02 9.43 -11.09
N THR A 67 -14.87 9.45 -9.77
CA THR A 67 -14.28 8.32 -9.02
C THR A 67 -15.17 7.07 -9.08
N ILE A 68 -16.50 7.24 -8.99
CA ILE A 68 -17.47 6.14 -9.03
C ILE A 68 -17.60 5.53 -10.43
N GLY A 69 -17.48 6.35 -11.49
CA GLY A 69 -17.50 5.88 -12.88
C GLY A 69 -16.28 5.04 -13.26
N LEU A 70 -15.08 5.43 -12.81
CA LEU A 70 -13.82 4.74 -13.12
C LEU A 70 -13.65 3.43 -12.33
N LEU A 71 -14.12 3.38 -11.09
CA LEU A 71 -14.09 2.17 -10.26
C LEU A 71 -14.96 1.04 -10.85
N ARG A 72 -16.06 1.36 -11.53
CA ARG A 72 -16.99 0.37 -12.07
C ARG A 72 -16.42 -0.45 -13.23
N HIS A 73 -15.46 0.09 -13.99
CA HIS A 73 -14.90 -0.58 -15.17
C HIS A 73 -13.52 -1.23 -14.94
N ARG A 74 -12.79 -0.83 -13.89
CA ARG A 74 -11.41 -1.31 -13.65
C ARG A 74 -11.19 -2.03 -12.31
N TRP A 75 -12.23 -2.35 -11.55
CA TRP A 75 -12.08 -3.04 -10.25
C TRP A 75 -11.35 -4.39 -10.36
N ILE A 76 -11.59 -5.16 -11.43
CA ILE A 76 -10.88 -6.41 -11.69
C ILE A 76 -9.40 -6.14 -11.93
N SER A 77 -9.07 -5.17 -12.79
CA SER A 77 -7.69 -4.81 -13.09
C SER A 77 -6.96 -4.34 -11.83
N LEU A 78 -7.58 -3.49 -11.00
CA LEU A 78 -7.02 -3.04 -9.73
C LEU A 78 -6.78 -4.21 -8.76
N THR A 79 -7.72 -5.17 -8.71
CA THR A 79 -7.59 -6.37 -7.87
C THR A 79 -6.44 -7.26 -8.37
N VAL A 80 -6.33 -7.45 -9.69
CA VAL A 80 -5.24 -8.23 -10.31
C VAL A 80 -3.89 -7.58 -10.08
N PHE A 81 -3.75 -6.27 -10.30
CA PHE A 81 -2.50 -5.54 -10.02
C PHE A 81 -2.13 -5.60 -8.54
N SER A 82 -3.11 -5.48 -7.65
CA SER A 82 -2.89 -5.68 -6.22
C SER A 82 -2.38 -7.10 -5.95
N LEU A 83 -3.03 -8.13 -6.48
CA LEU A 83 -2.61 -9.52 -6.27
C LEU A 83 -1.20 -9.79 -6.81
N ILE A 84 -0.87 -9.28 -8.00
CA ILE A 84 0.47 -9.37 -8.59
C ILE A 84 1.49 -8.67 -7.69
N SER A 85 1.17 -7.50 -7.15
CA SER A 85 2.04 -6.78 -6.22
C SER A 85 2.32 -7.59 -4.95
N HIS A 86 1.29 -8.21 -4.36
CA HIS A 86 1.43 -9.07 -3.19
C HIS A 86 2.23 -10.33 -3.50
N LEU A 87 1.95 -10.97 -4.63
CA LEU A 87 2.67 -12.18 -5.06
C LEU A 87 4.14 -11.87 -5.31
N SER A 88 4.45 -10.73 -5.93
CA SER A 88 5.82 -10.28 -6.15
C SER A 88 6.57 -10.12 -4.83
N LEU A 89 5.95 -9.49 -3.83
CA LEU A 89 6.54 -9.35 -2.50
C LEU A 89 6.78 -10.71 -1.82
N TYR A 90 5.81 -11.62 -1.92
CA TYR A 90 5.96 -12.99 -1.41
C TYR A 90 7.15 -13.71 -2.08
N LEU A 91 7.28 -13.61 -3.40
CA LEU A 91 8.38 -14.24 -4.15
C LEU A 91 9.74 -13.65 -3.75
N VAL A 92 9.84 -12.34 -3.54
CA VAL A 92 11.08 -11.71 -3.04
C VAL A 92 11.40 -12.23 -1.64
N LEU A 93 10.43 -12.30 -0.73
CA LEU A 93 10.65 -12.85 0.61
C LEU A 93 11.13 -14.31 0.54
N LEU A 94 10.47 -15.14 -0.26
CA LEU A 94 10.87 -16.53 -0.47
C LEU A 94 12.29 -16.61 -1.05
N ALA A 95 12.62 -15.79 -2.04
CA ALA A 95 13.96 -15.73 -2.63
C ALA A 95 15.02 -15.34 -1.58
N THR A 96 14.74 -14.35 -0.73
CA THR A 96 15.67 -13.97 0.35
C THR A 96 15.89 -15.09 1.35
N LEU A 97 14.85 -15.84 1.73
CA LEU A 97 14.97 -17.01 2.62
C LEU A 97 15.86 -18.08 2.00
N ARG A 98 15.64 -18.42 0.72
CA ARG A 98 16.46 -19.41 0.02
C ARG A 98 17.90 -18.96 -0.16
N ASN A 99 18.13 -17.68 -0.43
CA ASN A 99 19.47 -17.15 -0.66
C ASN A 99 20.30 -17.00 0.63
N VAL A 100 19.64 -16.84 1.79
CA VAL A 100 20.31 -16.82 3.10
C VAL A 100 20.60 -18.24 3.62
N GLY A 101 20.03 -19.27 2.99
CA GLY A 101 20.33 -20.68 3.27
C GLY A 101 19.19 -21.46 3.92
N VAL A 102 18.02 -20.86 4.12
CA VAL A 102 16.85 -21.57 4.67
C VAL A 102 16.29 -22.50 3.61
N SER A 103 16.35 -23.81 3.87
CA SER A 103 15.92 -24.88 2.96
C SER A 103 14.41 -25.10 2.95
N GLN A 104 13.89 -25.79 1.93
CA GLN A 104 12.46 -26.15 1.84
C GLN A 104 12.05 -27.12 2.95
N ASP A 105 12.98 -27.91 3.46
CA ASP A 105 12.75 -28.90 4.50
C ASP A 105 12.60 -28.24 5.88
N GLU A 106 13.37 -27.19 6.14
CA GLU A 106 13.26 -26.37 7.36
C GLU A 106 11.99 -25.51 7.33
N LEU A 107 11.78 -24.78 6.22
CA LEU A 107 10.65 -23.87 6.08
C LEU A 107 10.06 -23.98 4.68
N SER A 108 8.97 -24.72 4.55
CA SER A 108 8.28 -24.92 3.28
C SER A 108 7.75 -23.61 2.71
N TRP A 109 7.74 -23.47 1.38
CA TRP A 109 7.15 -22.30 0.71
C TRP A 109 5.68 -22.07 1.09
N ILE A 110 4.91 -23.13 1.39
CA ILE A 110 3.51 -23.05 1.82
C ILE A 110 3.42 -22.38 3.19
N ALA A 111 4.29 -22.76 4.13
CA ALA A 111 4.36 -22.13 5.45
C ALA A 111 4.75 -20.65 5.35
N VAL A 112 5.72 -20.33 4.47
CA VAL A 112 6.09 -18.93 4.17
C VAL A 112 4.90 -18.15 3.62
N LEU A 113 4.12 -18.73 2.70
CA LEU A 113 2.94 -18.09 2.13
C LEU A 113 1.83 -17.87 3.16
N ALA A 114 1.62 -18.82 4.06
CA ALA A 114 0.66 -18.71 5.14
C ALA A 114 1.05 -17.57 6.10
N ALA A 115 2.31 -17.56 6.56
CA ALA A 115 2.85 -16.47 7.36
C ALA A 115 2.79 -15.12 6.62
N PHE A 116 3.13 -15.11 5.32
CA PHE A 116 3.03 -13.93 4.46
C PHE A 116 1.62 -13.33 4.49
N SER A 117 0.62 -14.19 4.28
CA SER A 117 -0.78 -13.80 4.19
C SER A 117 -1.32 -13.27 5.51
N VAL A 118 -1.03 -13.94 6.63
CA VAL A 118 -1.47 -13.52 7.97
C VAL A 118 -0.88 -12.16 8.33
N VAL A 119 0.43 -11.98 8.18
CA VAL A 119 1.07 -10.71 8.49
C VAL A 119 0.58 -9.62 7.55
N ARG A 120 0.31 -9.92 6.28
CA ARG A 120 -0.25 -8.95 5.34
C ARG A 120 -1.64 -8.47 5.74
N LEU A 121 -2.49 -9.36 6.27
CA LEU A 121 -3.79 -8.98 6.84
C LEU A 121 -3.62 -8.08 8.06
N ILE A 122 -2.68 -8.38 8.95
CA ILE A 122 -2.36 -7.54 10.11
C ILE A 122 -1.88 -6.14 9.67
N SER A 123 -1.03 -6.10 8.64
CA SER A 123 -0.44 -4.87 8.07
C SER A 123 -1.47 -3.95 7.42
N ALA A 124 -2.65 -4.47 7.06
CA ALA A 124 -3.71 -3.67 6.47
C ALA A 124 -4.26 -2.63 7.46
N LEU A 125 -4.08 -2.87 8.76
CA LEU A 125 -4.35 -1.90 9.80
C LEU A 125 -3.18 -0.90 9.85
N PRO A 126 -3.40 0.40 9.60
CA PRO A 126 -2.35 1.40 9.63
C PRO A 126 -1.98 1.75 11.08
N ILE A 127 -1.40 0.78 11.81
CA ILE A 127 -0.92 0.93 13.18
C ILE A 127 0.40 1.70 13.16
N THR A 128 1.28 1.38 12.19
CA THR A 128 2.54 2.09 11.95
C THR A 128 2.65 2.50 10.48
N PRO A 129 3.19 3.70 10.18
CA PRO A 129 3.42 4.10 8.80
C PRO A 129 4.37 3.10 8.12
N GLY A 130 3.89 2.46 7.06
CA GLY A 130 4.65 1.47 6.30
C GLY A 130 4.76 0.08 6.94
N GLY A 131 4.14 -0.18 8.11
CA GLY A 131 4.17 -1.49 8.77
C GLY A 131 5.52 -1.85 9.41
N VAL A 132 6.39 -0.86 9.63
CA VAL A 132 7.70 -1.05 10.26
C VAL A 132 7.52 -1.55 11.70
N GLY A 133 8.32 -2.51 12.10
CA GLY A 133 8.26 -3.22 13.37
C GLY A 133 7.22 -4.34 13.37
N VAL A 134 5.97 -4.03 13.01
CA VAL A 134 4.85 -4.99 13.05
C VAL A 134 5.07 -6.16 12.10
N VAL A 135 5.55 -5.87 10.89
CA VAL A 135 5.64 -6.88 9.84
C VAL A 135 6.90 -7.72 10.00
N GLU A 136 8.00 -7.17 10.51
CA GLU A 136 9.26 -7.87 10.78
C GLU A 136 9.05 -8.86 11.93
N LEU A 137 8.48 -8.37 13.03
CA LEU A 137 8.15 -9.20 14.18
C LEU A 137 7.07 -10.22 13.83
N GLY A 138 6.08 -9.85 13.02
CA GLY A 138 5.05 -10.75 12.54
C GLY A 138 5.62 -11.92 11.73
N TYR A 139 6.54 -11.65 10.79
CA TYR A 139 7.20 -12.70 10.02
C TYR A 139 8.10 -13.56 10.88
N ALA A 140 8.92 -12.96 11.75
CA ALA A 140 9.77 -13.71 12.66
C ALA A 140 8.91 -14.64 13.54
N ALA A 141 7.92 -14.08 14.24
CA ALA A 141 7.03 -14.84 15.12
C ALA A 141 6.30 -15.97 14.39
N ALA A 142 5.86 -15.76 13.14
CA ALA A 142 5.14 -16.78 12.39
C ALA A 142 6.04 -17.87 11.80
N MET A 143 7.29 -17.55 11.46
CA MET A 143 8.19 -18.44 10.72
C MET A 143 9.20 -19.17 11.60
N THR A 144 9.53 -18.66 12.80
CA THR A 144 10.57 -19.26 13.66
C THR A 144 10.07 -20.37 14.58
N ILE A 145 8.75 -20.63 14.61
CA ILE A 145 8.15 -21.61 15.52
C ILE A 145 8.64 -23.01 15.17
N GLY A 146 9.27 -23.68 16.14
CA GLY A 146 9.75 -25.06 15.99
C GLY A 146 11.05 -25.19 15.18
N LEU A 147 11.70 -24.08 14.82
CA LEU A 147 13.03 -24.09 14.19
C LEU A 147 14.14 -24.11 15.25
N ASP A 148 15.31 -24.61 14.87
CA ASP A 148 16.54 -24.49 15.65
C ASP A 148 17.11 -23.06 15.59
N GLU A 149 18.02 -22.74 16.50
CA GLU A 149 18.50 -21.36 16.69
C GLU A 149 19.27 -20.81 15.48
N ALA A 150 20.00 -21.67 14.74
CA ALA A 150 20.73 -21.24 13.56
C ALA A 150 19.75 -20.85 12.44
N THR A 151 18.73 -21.67 12.19
CA THR A 151 17.70 -21.38 11.19
C THR A 151 16.88 -20.16 11.57
N LYS A 152 16.57 -19.93 12.87
CA LYS A 152 15.90 -18.69 13.30
C LYS A 152 16.70 -17.45 12.96
N ALA A 153 18.01 -17.47 13.20
CA ALA A 153 18.89 -16.35 12.86
C ALA A 153 18.90 -16.09 11.35
N GLN A 154 18.94 -17.15 10.53
CA GLN A 154 18.82 -17.05 9.07
C GLN A 154 17.48 -16.46 8.62
N VAL A 155 16.36 -16.89 9.23
CA VAL A 155 15.02 -16.34 8.93
C VAL A 155 14.98 -14.84 9.23
N VAL A 156 15.50 -14.41 10.39
CA VAL A 156 15.55 -12.97 10.74
C VAL A 156 16.44 -12.21 9.76
N ALA A 157 17.61 -12.75 9.41
CA ALA A 157 18.49 -12.14 8.41
C ALA A 157 17.80 -12.00 7.04
N ALA A 158 17.08 -13.02 6.58
CA ALA A 158 16.30 -12.96 5.34
C ALA A 158 15.20 -11.88 5.40
N ILE A 159 14.49 -11.77 6.51
CA ILE A 159 13.48 -10.71 6.73
C ILE A 159 14.13 -9.33 6.62
N LEU A 160 15.31 -9.12 7.21
CA LEU A 160 16.03 -7.85 7.13
C LEU A 160 16.51 -7.53 5.71
N VAL A 161 17.01 -8.52 4.97
CA VAL A 161 17.39 -8.35 3.55
C VAL A 161 16.16 -8.01 2.70
N PHE A 162 15.04 -8.70 2.92
CA PHE A 162 13.77 -8.40 2.28
C PHE A 162 13.34 -6.94 2.55
N ARG A 163 13.50 -6.45 3.79
CA ARG A 163 13.22 -5.04 4.13
C ARG A 163 14.16 -4.05 3.51
N ALA A 164 15.45 -4.37 3.47
CA ALA A 164 16.40 -3.55 2.75
C ALA A 164 15.96 -3.42 1.28
N ILE A 165 15.67 -4.51 0.59
CA ILE A 165 15.25 -4.46 -0.83
C ILE A 165 13.96 -3.65 -1.01
N THR A 166 12.97 -3.86 -0.14
CA THR A 166 11.65 -3.23 -0.29
C THR A 166 11.59 -1.77 0.16
N TYR A 167 12.55 -1.29 0.96
CA TYR A 167 12.60 0.11 1.40
C TYR A 167 13.74 0.91 0.77
N LEU A 168 14.88 0.29 0.48
CA LEU A 168 16.07 0.97 -0.01
C LEU A 168 15.88 1.56 -1.40
N LEU A 169 14.98 1.02 -2.23
CA LEU A 169 14.67 1.63 -3.53
C LEU A 169 13.58 2.70 -3.45
N PRO A 170 12.41 2.46 -2.80
CA PRO A 170 11.35 3.46 -2.77
C PRO A 170 11.69 4.70 -1.93
N ILE A 171 12.44 4.56 -0.84
CA ILE A 171 12.76 5.69 0.05
C ILE A 171 13.63 6.75 -0.64
N PRO A 172 14.77 6.41 -1.26
CA PRO A 172 15.58 7.39 -1.99
C PRO A 172 14.86 7.99 -3.19
N LEU A 173 14.08 7.18 -3.92
CA LEU A 173 13.27 7.68 -5.04
C LEU A 173 12.22 8.69 -4.55
N GLY A 174 11.55 8.40 -3.44
CA GLY A 174 10.62 9.32 -2.80
C GLY A 174 11.30 10.59 -2.31
N ALA A 175 12.47 10.47 -1.68
CA ALA A 175 13.27 11.60 -1.22
C ALA A 175 13.74 12.48 -2.39
N ALA A 176 14.25 11.88 -3.47
CA ALA A 176 14.65 12.59 -4.67
C ALA A 176 13.45 13.31 -5.32
N SER A 177 12.31 12.63 -5.42
CA SER A 177 11.07 13.23 -5.92
C SER A 177 10.63 14.42 -5.06
N TYR A 178 10.75 14.31 -3.74
CA TYR A 178 10.46 15.40 -2.81
C TYR A 178 11.42 16.58 -2.97
N LEU A 179 12.72 16.33 -3.12
CA LEU A 179 13.73 17.38 -3.33
C LEU A 179 13.49 18.12 -4.64
N VAL A 180 13.20 17.40 -5.72
CA VAL A 180 12.82 17.98 -7.02
C VAL A 180 11.57 18.82 -6.87
N TRP A 181 10.53 18.31 -6.19
CA TRP A 181 9.31 19.06 -5.94
C TRP A 181 9.56 20.33 -5.12
N ARG A 182 10.35 20.24 -4.05
CA ARG A 182 10.69 21.38 -3.18
C ARG A 182 11.50 22.45 -3.91
N GLY A 183 12.37 22.04 -4.85
CA GLY A 183 13.15 22.95 -5.69
C GLY A 183 12.33 23.59 -6.81
N ASN A 184 11.25 22.95 -7.26
CA ASN A 184 10.48 23.42 -8.41
C ASN A 184 9.48 24.52 -8.03
N ARG A 185 9.89 25.78 -8.14
CA ARG A 185 9.02 26.96 -7.92
C ARG A 185 8.13 27.32 -9.12
N SER A 186 8.27 26.65 -10.28
CA SER A 186 7.52 27.00 -11.50
C SER A 186 6.00 26.86 -11.34
N TRP A 187 5.55 26.07 -10.36
CA TRP A 187 4.13 25.90 -10.03
C TRP A 187 3.55 27.06 -9.22
N ARG A 188 4.39 27.92 -8.62
CA ARG A 188 3.98 29.12 -7.85
C ARG A 188 3.80 30.38 -8.69
N LEU A 189 4.18 30.35 -9.97
CA LEU A 189 3.98 31.46 -10.89
C LEU A 189 2.49 31.61 -11.18
N SER A 190 1.95 32.81 -11.00
CA SER A 190 0.56 33.11 -11.36
C SER A 190 0.37 32.92 -12.87
N ARG A 191 -0.88 32.73 -13.33
CA ARG A 191 -1.14 32.65 -14.79
C ARG A 191 -0.60 33.90 -15.49
N GLU A 192 -0.72 35.05 -14.85
CA GLU A 192 -0.18 36.33 -15.32
C GLU A 192 1.34 36.32 -15.46
N ASP A 193 2.09 35.80 -14.48
CA ASP A 193 3.55 35.66 -14.55
C ASP A 193 4.01 34.74 -15.69
N ARG A 194 3.23 33.68 -15.98
CA ARG A 194 3.50 32.80 -17.12
C ARG A 194 3.19 33.47 -18.45
N PHE A 195 2.12 34.27 -18.51
CA PHE A 195 1.74 35.03 -19.69
C PHE A 195 2.69 36.19 -19.96
N SER A 196 3.26 36.84 -18.94
CA SER A 196 4.27 37.90 -19.11
C SER A 196 5.64 37.34 -19.50
N MET A 197 6.04 36.19 -18.92
CA MET A 197 7.25 35.47 -19.37
C MET A 197 7.12 34.91 -20.80
N ALA A 198 5.93 34.44 -21.19
CA ALA A 198 5.65 34.01 -22.56
C ALA A 198 5.47 35.20 -23.52
N GLY A 199 4.77 36.26 -23.10
CA GLY A 199 4.55 37.48 -23.87
C GLY A 199 5.85 38.21 -24.17
N GLY A 200 6.80 38.26 -23.23
CA GLY A 200 8.15 38.75 -23.47
C GLY A 200 8.98 37.85 -24.42
N ALA A 201 8.68 36.54 -24.49
CA ALA A 201 9.31 35.63 -25.44
C ALA A 201 8.70 35.70 -26.85
N TYR A 202 7.44 36.14 -26.97
CA TYR A 202 6.70 36.30 -28.24
C TYR A 202 6.52 37.76 -28.68
N GLY A 203 7.05 38.73 -27.93
CA GLY A 203 6.98 40.17 -28.26
C GLY A 203 5.57 40.77 -28.26
N LEU A 204 4.63 40.20 -27.50
CA LEU A 204 3.27 40.72 -27.42
C LEU A 204 3.19 41.79 -26.32
N GLU A 205 3.16 43.06 -26.72
CA GLU A 205 2.83 44.16 -25.80
C GLU A 205 1.33 44.13 -25.43
N PRO A 206 0.98 44.44 -24.17
CA PRO A 206 -0.42 44.47 -23.75
C PRO A 206 -1.15 45.60 -24.49
N GLU A 207 -2.28 45.28 -25.13
CA GLU A 207 -3.14 46.30 -25.74
C GLU A 207 -3.70 47.21 -24.65
N PRO A 208 -3.63 48.55 -24.83
CA PRO A 208 -4.20 49.49 -23.88
C PRO A 208 -5.73 49.36 -23.88
N ALA A 209 -6.29 49.27 -22.66
CA ALA A 209 -7.71 49.14 -22.37
C ALA A 209 -8.54 50.35 -22.80
#